data_AF-A0A1F7BIW0-F1
#
_entry.id   AF-A0A1F7BIW0-F1
#
_cell.length_a   1.000
_cell.length_b   1.000
_cell.length_c   1.000
_cell.angle_alpha   90.00
_cell.angle_beta   90.00
_cell.angle_gamma   90.00
#
_symmetry.space_group_name_H-M   'P 1'
#
loop_
_entity.id
_entity.type
_entity.pdbx_description
1 polymer ?
#
loop_
_entity_poly.entity_id
_entity_poly.type
_entity_poly.pdbx_seq_one_letter_code
_entity_poly.pdbx_strand_id
1 'polypeptide(L)'
;MVSLVAGLLSSPALAYGVLVPLVLVQLFALLFIPSMLAAPAKARAVGDAIHCYCIQSFGIMLMTAGSLPTVYSVLAGISYTGGTYFGLLLIFAAGGGLFLWQDQRASSLDPAARAVPGSIFLLTFRILGQITLVLALLSFLLSITMGSTDLLGWWVMPVLMAVYGGLISWCTRGPTTWVSTTHAVGSMLKPVASRPAKAQTPSKTAKRRR
;
A
#
# COMPACT_ATOMS: atom_id res chain seq x y z
N MET A 1 37.96 2.44 10.06
CA MET A 1 36.56 2.23 10.50
C MET A 1 35.59 2.02 9.33
N VAL A 2 35.71 2.74 8.20
CA VAL A 2 34.84 2.58 7.01
C VAL A 2 34.86 1.16 6.41
N SER A 3 36.03 0.49 6.39
CA SER A 3 36.17 -0.86 5.83
C SER A 3 35.49 -1.98 6.65
N LEU A 4 35.38 -1.79 7.97
CA LEU A 4 34.76 -2.78 8.87
C LEU A 4 33.23 -2.71 8.77
N VAL A 5 32.67 -1.49 8.65
CA VAL A 5 31.24 -1.25 8.44
C VAL A 5 30.78 -1.78 7.08
N ALA A 6 31.57 -1.56 6.02
CA ALA A 6 31.31 -2.13 4.69
C ALA A 6 31.36 -3.67 4.70
N GLY A 7 32.30 -4.28 5.44
CA GLY A 7 32.40 -5.72 5.60
C GLY A 7 31.29 -6.35 6.46
N LEU A 8 30.75 -5.61 7.42
CA LEU A 8 29.60 -6.03 8.23
C LEU A 8 28.28 -5.92 7.45
N LEU A 9 28.12 -4.89 6.61
CA LEU A 9 26.94 -4.69 5.75
C LEU A 9 26.88 -5.68 4.58
N SER A 10 28.02 -6.19 4.11
CA SER A 10 28.07 -7.22 3.08
C SER A 10 27.84 -8.64 3.60
N SER A 11 27.82 -8.84 4.92
CA SER A 11 27.48 -10.11 5.53
C SER A 11 25.99 -10.41 5.33
N PRO A 12 25.63 -11.52 4.65
CA PRO A 12 24.22 -11.91 4.46
C PRO A 12 23.50 -12.08 5.81
N ALA A 13 24.21 -12.54 6.84
CA ALA A 13 23.63 -12.72 8.17
C ALA A 13 23.23 -11.39 8.82
N LEU A 14 23.98 -10.32 8.60
CA LEU A 14 23.69 -9.00 9.18
C LEU A 14 22.68 -8.24 8.31
N ALA A 15 22.83 -8.33 6.98
CA ALA A 15 21.89 -7.77 6.02
C ALA A 15 20.48 -8.40 6.15
N TYR A 16 20.35 -9.72 6.13
CA TYR A 16 19.04 -10.38 6.21
C TYR A 16 18.58 -10.62 7.65
N GLY A 17 19.48 -10.90 8.59
CA GLY A 17 19.12 -11.27 9.96
C GLY A 17 18.85 -10.10 10.90
N VAL A 18 19.43 -8.92 10.63
CA VAL A 18 19.28 -7.74 11.52
C VAL A 18 18.72 -6.54 10.77
N LEU A 19 19.27 -6.22 9.58
CA LEU A 19 18.87 -5.01 8.84
C LEU A 19 17.42 -5.12 8.34
N VAL A 20 17.05 -6.24 7.70
CA VAL A 20 15.68 -6.47 7.21
C VAL A 20 14.61 -6.34 8.32
N PRO A 21 14.71 -7.03 9.47
CA PRO A 21 13.73 -6.89 10.53
C PRO A 21 13.72 -5.48 11.13
N LEU A 22 14.87 -4.82 11.26
CA LEU A 22 14.94 -3.44 11.75
C LEU A 22 14.21 -2.47 10.81
N VAL A 23 14.44 -2.59 9.50
CA VAL A 23 13.76 -1.77 8.48
C VAL A 23 12.26 -2.06 8.46
N LEU A 24 11.84 -3.32 8.61
CA LEU A 24 10.43 -3.69 8.72
C LEU A 24 9.77 -3.04 9.94
N VAL A 25 10.40 -3.15 11.12
CA VAL A 25 9.89 -2.50 12.35
C VAL A 25 9.81 -0.99 12.17
N GLN A 26 10.81 -0.38 11.55
CA GLN A 26 10.83 1.06 11.28
C GLN A 26 9.70 1.47 10.32
N LEU A 27 9.48 0.72 9.23
CA LEU A 27 8.37 0.96 8.30
C LEU A 27 7.02 0.82 8.99
N PHE A 28 6.84 -0.23 9.80
CA PHE A 28 5.61 -0.42 10.58
C PHE A 28 5.37 0.70 11.57
N ALA A 29 6.41 1.16 12.28
CA ALA A 29 6.33 2.28 13.19
C ALA A 29 5.94 3.58 12.46
N LEU A 30 6.54 3.84 11.29
CA LEU A 30 6.22 5.00 10.45
C LEU A 30 4.78 4.97 9.93
N LEU A 31 4.24 3.80 9.61
CA LEU A 31 2.83 3.63 9.20
C LEU A 31 1.86 3.80 10.38
N PHE A 32 2.30 3.47 11.59
CA PHE A 32 1.49 3.57 12.80
C PHE A 32 1.18 5.03 13.19
N ILE A 33 2.15 5.93 12.99
CA ILE A 33 2.03 7.35 13.35
C ILE A 33 0.83 8.03 12.67
N PRO A 34 0.72 8.10 11.32
CA PRO A 34 -0.44 8.72 10.67
C PRO A 34 -1.74 7.96 10.94
N SER A 35 -1.67 6.64 11.13
CA SER A 35 -2.86 5.83 11.38
C SER A 35 -3.47 6.07 12.77
N MET A 36 -2.65 6.40 13.77
CA MET A 36 -3.12 6.76 15.11
C MET A 36 -3.59 8.22 15.20
N LEU A 37 -3.08 9.11 14.34
CA LEU A 37 -3.47 10.51 14.30
C LEU A 37 -4.83 10.74 13.62
N ALA A 38 -5.21 9.88 12.67
CA ALA A 38 -6.41 10.07 11.84
C ALA A 38 -7.69 9.47 12.44
N ALA A 39 -7.60 8.53 13.39
CA ALA A 39 -8.76 7.80 13.90
C ALA A 39 -8.71 7.61 15.42
N PRO A 40 -9.84 7.73 16.14
CA PRO A 40 -9.97 7.30 17.54
C PRO A 40 -10.01 5.76 17.67
N ALA A 41 -9.41 5.03 16.73
CA ALA A 41 -9.39 3.59 16.70
C ALA A 41 -8.38 3.04 17.71
N LYS A 42 -8.71 1.89 18.31
CA LYS A 42 -7.78 1.21 19.23
C LYS A 42 -6.52 0.84 18.47
N ALA A 43 -5.34 1.19 19.00
CA ALA A 43 -4.03 0.89 18.41
C ALA A 43 -3.88 -0.57 17.95
N ARG A 44 -4.44 -1.51 18.73
CA ARG A 44 -4.47 -2.94 18.38
C ARG A 44 -5.15 -3.21 17.03
N ALA A 45 -6.31 -2.60 16.78
CA ALA A 45 -7.08 -2.79 15.55
C ALA A 45 -6.36 -2.22 14.32
N VAL A 46 -5.64 -1.10 14.50
CA VAL A 46 -4.76 -0.54 13.46
C VAL A 46 -3.62 -1.49 13.13
N GLY A 47 -2.96 -2.06 14.15
CA GLY A 47 -1.91 -3.06 13.97
C GLY A 47 -2.38 -4.30 13.23
N ASP A 48 -3.56 -4.81 13.57
CA ASP A 48 -4.16 -5.96 12.90
C ASP A 48 -4.49 -5.65 11.42
N ALA A 49 -4.95 -4.42 11.13
CA ALA A 49 -5.20 -3.98 9.76
C ALA A 49 -3.91 -3.90 8.94
N ILE A 50 -2.85 -3.28 9.49
CA ILE A 50 -1.53 -3.21 8.84
C ILE A 50 -1.00 -4.61 8.53
N HIS A 51 -1.07 -5.52 9.51
CA HIS A 51 -0.65 -6.90 9.32
C HIS A 51 -1.42 -7.59 8.17
N CYS A 52 -2.75 -7.46 8.13
CA CYS A 52 -3.56 -8.05 7.07
C CYS A 52 -3.15 -7.53 5.68
N TYR A 53 -3.00 -6.21 5.50
CA TYR A 53 -2.58 -5.63 4.22
C TYR A 53 -1.15 -6.00 3.82
N CYS A 54 -0.23 -6.19 4.78
CA CYS A 54 1.11 -6.68 4.47
C CYS A 54 1.10 -8.12 3.97
N ILE A 55 0.37 -9.02 4.63
CA ILE A 55 0.26 -10.41 4.18
C ILE A 55 -0.51 -10.48 2.85
N GLN A 56 -1.51 -9.62 2.65
CA GLN A 56 -2.22 -9.49 1.37
C GLN A 56 -1.26 -9.04 0.25
N SER A 57 -0.36 -8.09 0.53
CA SER A 57 0.68 -7.64 -0.42
C SER A 57 1.64 -8.77 -0.78
N PHE A 58 2.03 -9.57 0.21
CA PHE A 58 2.85 -10.76 -0.01
C PHE A 58 2.13 -11.80 -0.88
N GLY A 59 0.83 -12.01 -0.66
CA GLY A 59 -0.02 -12.84 -1.54
C GLY A 59 0.02 -12.37 -3.00
N ILE A 60 -0.12 -11.05 -3.24
CA ILE A 60 0.01 -10.49 -4.59
C ILE A 60 1.40 -10.74 -5.16
N MET A 61 2.47 -10.56 -4.39
CA MET A 61 3.84 -10.84 -4.86
C MET A 61 4.00 -12.30 -5.32
N LEU A 62 3.45 -13.27 -4.58
CA LEU A 62 3.47 -14.68 -4.97
C LEU A 62 2.66 -14.92 -6.25
N MET A 63 1.48 -14.32 -6.38
CA MET A 63 0.69 -14.39 -7.61
C MET A 63 1.45 -13.82 -8.80
N THR A 64 2.13 -12.68 -8.64
CA THR A 64 2.97 -12.08 -9.69
C THR A 64 4.14 -13.00 -10.05
N ALA A 65 4.82 -13.58 -9.05
CA ALA A 65 5.96 -14.48 -9.26
C ALA A 65 5.56 -15.77 -9.99
N GLY A 66 4.34 -16.28 -9.77
CA GLY A 66 3.80 -17.44 -10.50
C GLY A 66 3.28 -17.09 -11.90
N SER A 67 2.61 -15.95 -12.06
CA SER A 67 1.92 -15.59 -13.31
C SER A 67 2.84 -14.98 -14.36
N LEU A 68 3.75 -14.05 -14.00
CA LEU A 68 4.57 -13.34 -14.98
C LEU A 68 5.47 -14.28 -15.81
N PRO A 69 6.24 -15.22 -15.20
CA PRO A 69 7.06 -16.14 -15.98
C PRO A 69 6.22 -17.07 -16.86
N THR A 70 5.05 -17.48 -16.37
CA THR A 70 4.13 -18.33 -17.12
C THR A 70 3.64 -17.63 -18.39
N VAL A 71 3.16 -16.38 -18.27
CA VAL A 71 2.72 -15.58 -19.43
C VAL A 71 3.89 -15.29 -20.37
N TYR A 72 5.06 -14.94 -19.82
CA TYR A 72 6.27 -14.71 -20.62
C TYR A 72 6.64 -15.94 -21.45
N SER A 73 6.61 -17.15 -20.85
CA SER A 73 6.96 -18.41 -21.52
C SER A 73 6.08 -18.66 -22.75
N VAL A 74 4.78 -18.39 -22.63
CA VAL A 74 3.80 -18.55 -23.71
C VAL A 74 4.04 -17.53 -24.83
N LEU A 75 4.25 -16.26 -24.47
CA LEU A 75 4.46 -15.18 -25.45
C LEU A 75 5.83 -15.28 -26.16
N ALA A 76 6.85 -15.75 -25.46
CA ALA A 76 8.19 -15.94 -25.99
C ALA A 76 8.35 -17.28 -26.75
N GLY A 77 7.34 -18.17 -26.70
CA GLY A 77 7.42 -19.51 -27.28
C GLY A 77 8.41 -20.44 -26.56
N ILE A 78 8.81 -20.11 -25.33
CA ILE A 78 9.75 -20.89 -24.53
C ILE A 78 8.95 -21.82 -23.64
N SER A 79 9.02 -23.13 -23.88
CA SER A 79 8.30 -24.11 -23.07
C SER A 79 9.08 -24.44 -21.81
N TYR A 80 8.47 -24.29 -20.64
CA TYR A 80 9.02 -24.85 -19.40
C TYR A 80 8.68 -26.33 -19.25
N THR A 81 9.39 -27.01 -18.34
CA THR A 81 9.03 -28.39 -17.97
C THR A 81 7.69 -28.41 -17.26
N GLY A 82 6.95 -29.53 -17.35
CA GLY A 82 5.65 -29.69 -16.68
C GLY A 82 5.73 -29.46 -15.16
N GLY A 83 6.84 -29.89 -14.53
CA GLY A 83 7.10 -29.64 -13.10
C GLY A 83 7.25 -28.15 -12.78
N THR A 84 7.89 -27.37 -13.66
CA THR A 84 8.02 -25.92 -13.49
C THR A 84 6.66 -25.22 -13.60
N TYR A 85 5.84 -25.57 -14.57
CA TYR A 85 4.48 -25.01 -14.70
C TYR A 85 3.62 -25.34 -13.48
N PHE A 86 3.66 -26.59 -13.02
CA PHE A 86 2.94 -26.98 -11.81
C PHE A 86 3.42 -26.21 -10.57
N GLY A 87 4.74 -26.03 -10.43
CA GLY A 87 5.32 -25.23 -9.34
C GLY A 87 4.88 -23.76 -9.38
N LEU A 88 4.92 -23.12 -10.55
CA LEU A 88 4.45 -21.75 -10.74
C LEU A 88 2.95 -21.60 -10.46
N LEU A 89 2.15 -22.58 -10.87
CA LEU A 89 0.72 -22.63 -10.59
C LEU A 89 0.44 -22.79 -9.09
N LEU A 90 1.22 -23.62 -8.39
CA LEU A 90 1.08 -23.83 -6.96
C LEU A 90 1.45 -22.56 -6.18
N ILE A 91 2.54 -21.88 -6.57
CA ILE A 91 2.93 -20.59 -6.00
C ILE A 91 1.83 -19.55 -6.23
N PHE A 92 1.26 -19.50 -7.45
CA PHE A 92 0.15 -18.61 -7.78
C PHE A 92 -1.09 -18.90 -6.92
N ALA A 93 -1.48 -20.18 -6.80
CA ALA A 93 -2.63 -20.61 -6.01
C ALA A 93 -2.45 -20.34 -4.51
N ALA A 94 -1.25 -20.58 -3.97
CA ALA A 94 -0.91 -20.26 -2.60
C ALA A 94 -0.99 -18.75 -2.34
N GLY A 95 -0.47 -17.93 -3.26
CA GLY A 95 -0.58 -16.47 -3.21
C GLY A 95 -2.03 -15.99 -3.22
N GLY A 96 -2.85 -16.54 -4.12
CA GLY A 96 -4.28 -16.23 -4.22
C GLY A 96 -5.07 -16.66 -2.98
N GLY A 97 -4.82 -17.85 -2.45
CA GLY A 97 -5.45 -18.33 -1.23
C GLY A 97 -5.10 -17.46 -0.02
N LEU A 98 -3.82 -17.08 0.11
CA LEU A 98 -3.37 -16.17 1.17
C LEU A 98 -4.01 -14.78 1.04
N PHE A 99 -4.08 -14.24 -0.18
CA PHE A 99 -4.73 -12.97 -0.47
C PHE A 99 -6.20 -12.98 -0.05
N LEU A 100 -6.96 -14.00 -0.48
CA LEU A 100 -8.39 -14.12 -0.17
C LEU A 100 -8.65 -14.31 1.32
N TRP A 101 -7.82 -15.10 2.01
CA TRP A 101 -7.92 -15.28 3.46
C TRP A 101 -7.77 -13.94 4.19
N GLN A 102 -6.75 -13.15 3.84
CA GLN A 102 -6.51 -11.88 4.50
C GLN A 102 -7.52 -10.82 4.12
N ASP A 103 -8.05 -10.84 2.90
CA ASP A 103 -9.10 -9.93 2.47
C ASP A 103 -10.39 -10.13 3.29
N GLN A 104 -10.79 -11.39 3.49
CA GLN A 104 -11.89 -11.73 4.39
C GLN A 104 -11.62 -11.24 5.82
N ARG A 105 -10.41 -11.46 6.34
CA ARG A 105 -10.04 -11.01 7.69
C ARG A 105 -10.04 -9.48 7.82
N ALA A 106 -9.51 -8.76 6.83
CA ALA A 106 -9.49 -7.30 6.79
C ALA A 106 -10.90 -6.70 6.71
N SER A 107 -11.82 -7.39 6.02
CA SER A 107 -13.23 -6.96 5.92
C SER A 107 -13.97 -6.97 7.26
N SER A 108 -13.55 -7.84 8.20
CA SER A 108 -14.13 -7.97 9.54
C SER A 108 -13.64 -6.91 10.54
N LEU A 109 -12.61 -6.14 10.19
CA LEU A 109 -12.05 -5.09 11.04
C LEU A 109 -12.84 -3.78 10.93
N ASP A 110 -12.74 -2.96 11.97
CA ASP A 110 -13.42 -1.66 12.05
C ASP A 110 -13.04 -0.74 10.86
N PRO A 111 -14.03 -0.16 10.14
CA PRO A 111 -13.78 0.72 9.00
C PRO A 111 -12.85 1.89 9.29
N ALA A 112 -12.84 2.42 10.52
CA ALA A 112 -11.95 3.52 10.91
C ALA A 112 -10.48 3.05 11.00
N ALA A 113 -10.22 1.83 11.47
CA ALA A 113 -8.87 1.28 11.59
C ALA A 113 -8.26 0.89 10.23
N ARG A 114 -9.08 0.50 9.24
CA ARG A 114 -8.61 0.09 7.90
C ARG A 114 -8.43 1.24 6.92
N ALA A 115 -8.98 2.43 7.20
CA ALA A 115 -8.99 3.55 6.25
C ALA A 115 -7.57 3.96 5.83
N VAL A 116 -6.67 4.15 6.81
CA VAL A 116 -5.29 4.58 6.52
C VAL A 116 -4.48 3.43 5.91
N PRO A 117 -4.38 2.22 6.49
CA PRO A 117 -3.61 1.13 5.91
C PRO A 117 -4.08 0.71 4.50
N GLY A 118 -5.40 0.67 4.27
CA GLY A 118 -5.97 0.33 2.97
C GLY A 118 -5.69 1.40 1.91
N SER A 119 -5.72 2.69 2.29
CA SER A 119 -5.35 3.78 1.37
C SER A 119 -3.88 3.72 0.96
N ILE A 120 -2.98 3.42 1.90
CA ILE A 120 -1.55 3.28 1.64
C ILE A 120 -1.32 2.09 0.72
N PHE A 121 -1.93 0.94 1.01
CA PHE A 121 -1.87 -0.25 0.17
C PHE A 121 -2.25 0.05 -1.30
N LEU A 122 -3.43 0.65 -1.53
CA LEU A 122 -3.87 1.00 -2.89
C LEU A 122 -2.93 2.01 -3.56
N LEU A 123 -2.47 3.03 -2.81
CA LEU A 123 -1.54 4.03 -3.32
C LEU A 123 -0.20 3.40 -3.73
N THR A 124 0.33 2.47 -2.92
CA THR A 124 1.57 1.74 -3.22
C THR A 124 1.44 0.98 -4.53
N PHE A 125 0.38 0.21 -4.72
CA PHE A 125 0.17 -0.52 -5.98
C PHE A 125 -0.05 0.43 -7.16
N ARG A 126 -0.74 1.56 -6.96
CA ARG A 126 -0.91 2.57 -8.01
C ARG A 126 0.42 3.17 -8.46
N ILE A 127 1.28 3.55 -7.52
CA ILE A 127 2.64 4.04 -7.80
C ILE A 127 3.45 2.96 -8.50
N LEU A 128 3.39 1.71 -8.02
CA LEU A 128 4.11 0.59 -8.63
C LEU A 128 3.68 0.34 -10.08
N GLY A 129 2.38 0.40 -10.37
CA GLY A 129 1.85 0.29 -11.73
C GLY A 129 2.37 1.41 -12.65
N GLN A 130 2.38 2.66 -12.16
CA GLN A 130 2.93 3.80 -12.92
C GLN A 130 4.43 3.68 -13.16
N ILE A 131 5.20 3.29 -12.14
CA ILE A 131 6.64 3.03 -12.26
C ILE A 131 6.88 1.94 -13.31
N THR A 132 6.13 0.84 -13.24
CA THR A 132 6.23 -0.29 -14.19
C THR A 132 5.96 0.16 -15.62
N LEU A 133 4.95 1.01 -15.85
CA LEU A 133 4.65 1.59 -17.18
C LEU A 133 5.80 2.47 -17.70
N VAL A 134 6.37 3.32 -16.84
CA VAL A 134 7.53 4.15 -17.20
C VAL A 134 8.73 3.28 -17.53
N LEU A 135 9.01 2.24 -16.73
CA LEU A 135 10.09 1.29 -17.02
C LEU A 135 9.84 0.52 -18.32
N ALA A 136 8.60 0.11 -18.60
CA ALA A 136 8.24 -0.59 -19.83
C ALA A 136 8.49 0.30 -21.06
N LEU A 137 8.06 1.57 -21.00
CA LEU A 137 8.31 2.55 -22.05
C LEU A 137 9.81 2.77 -22.25
N LEU A 138 10.56 2.97 -21.16
CA LEU A 138 12.00 3.19 -21.22
C LEU A 138 12.74 1.97 -21.77
N SER A 139 12.34 0.77 -21.35
CA SER A 139 12.86 -0.51 -21.86
C SER A 139 12.60 -0.63 -23.36
N PHE A 140 11.41 -0.27 -23.83
CA PHE A 140 11.07 -0.31 -25.25
C PHE A 140 11.92 0.67 -26.07
N LEU A 141 12.06 1.91 -25.61
CA LEU A 141 12.92 2.93 -26.22
C LEU A 141 14.38 2.48 -26.29
N LEU A 142 14.91 1.95 -25.19
CA LEU A 142 16.28 1.43 -25.11
C LEU A 142 16.51 0.27 -26.09
N SER A 143 15.55 -0.64 -26.21
CA SER A 143 15.66 -1.75 -27.15
C SER A 143 15.77 -1.28 -28.60
N ILE A 144 15.06 -0.21 -28.96
CA ILE A 144 15.12 0.40 -30.29
C ILE A 144 16.44 1.15 -30.49
N THR A 145 16.85 1.99 -29.52
CA THR A 145 18.07 2.82 -29.67
C THR A 145 19.35 1.99 -29.69
N MET A 146 19.39 0.87 -28.95
CA MET A 146 20.51 -0.06 -28.96
C MET A 146 20.49 -1.04 -30.13
N GLY A 147 19.49 -0.98 -31.02
CA GLY A 147 19.40 -1.89 -32.17
C GLY A 147 19.21 -3.36 -31.78
N SER A 148 18.72 -3.65 -30.58
CA SER A 148 18.48 -5.02 -30.10
C SER A 148 17.26 -5.70 -30.74
N THR A 149 16.68 -5.08 -31.76
CA THR A 149 15.48 -5.52 -32.48
C THR A 149 15.68 -6.80 -33.29
N ASP A 150 16.93 -7.21 -33.48
CA ASP A 150 17.29 -8.42 -34.23
C ASP A 150 17.05 -9.70 -33.40
N LEU A 151 16.92 -9.58 -32.07
CA LEU A 151 16.63 -10.70 -31.18
C LEU A 151 15.15 -11.08 -31.26
N LEU A 152 14.85 -12.32 -31.64
CA LEU A 152 13.49 -12.82 -31.70
C LEU A 152 12.82 -12.74 -30.31
N GLY A 153 11.70 -12.01 -30.22
CA GLY A 153 10.98 -11.80 -28.96
C GLY A 153 11.44 -10.60 -28.11
N TRP A 154 12.30 -9.71 -28.63
CA TRP A 154 12.75 -8.49 -27.92
C TRP A 154 11.62 -7.62 -27.37
N TRP A 155 10.47 -7.58 -28.05
CA TRP A 155 9.31 -6.78 -27.67
C TRP A 155 8.45 -7.43 -26.56
N VAL A 156 8.61 -8.73 -26.31
CA VAL A 156 7.71 -9.49 -25.42
C VAL A 156 7.79 -8.95 -23.99
N MET A 157 9.00 -8.74 -23.48
CA MET A 157 9.21 -8.25 -22.12
C MET A 157 8.65 -6.83 -21.89
N PRO A 158 8.97 -5.81 -22.72
CA PRO A 158 8.41 -4.47 -22.52
C PRO A 158 6.89 -4.44 -22.70
N VAL A 159 6.33 -5.20 -23.65
CA VAL A 159 4.86 -5.30 -23.81
C VAL A 159 4.22 -5.97 -22.60
N LEU A 160 4.80 -7.06 -22.09
CA LEU A 160 4.30 -7.74 -20.90
C LEU A 160 4.33 -6.82 -19.67
N MET A 161 5.43 -6.07 -19.47
CA MET A 161 5.51 -5.08 -18.40
C MET A 161 4.49 -3.94 -18.58
N ALA A 162 4.25 -3.49 -19.82
CA ALA A 162 3.26 -2.45 -20.10
C ALA A 162 1.84 -2.93 -19.78
N VAL A 163 1.48 -4.15 -20.19
CA VAL A 163 0.17 -4.75 -19.89
C VAL A 163 0.01 -4.96 -18.39
N TYR A 164 1.03 -5.49 -17.71
CA TYR A 164 1.00 -5.72 -16.26
C TYR A 164 0.89 -4.40 -15.46
N GLY A 165 1.72 -3.41 -15.79
CA GLY A 165 1.66 -2.09 -15.17
C GLY A 165 0.34 -1.38 -15.43
N GLY A 166 -0.20 -1.51 -16.65
CA GLY A 166 -1.52 -1.01 -17.03
C GLY A 166 -2.64 -1.67 -16.22
N LEU A 167 -2.59 -3.00 -16.06
CA LEU A 167 -3.56 -3.75 -15.27
C LEU A 167 -3.54 -3.33 -13.80
N ILE A 168 -2.36 -3.21 -13.17
CA ILE A 168 -2.26 -2.72 -11.79
C ILE A 168 -2.82 -1.30 -11.68
N SER A 169 -2.44 -0.42 -12.60
CA SER A 169 -2.92 0.97 -12.60
C SER A 169 -4.43 1.04 -12.80
N TRP A 170 -5.01 0.12 -13.57
CA TRP A 170 -6.45 0.00 -13.77
C TRP A 170 -7.15 -0.51 -12.50
N CYS A 171 -6.67 -1.60 -11.89
CA CYS A 171 -7.23 -2.18 -10.68
C CYS A 171 -7.17 -1.24 -9.47
N THR A 172 -6.25 -0.26 -9.48
CA THR A 172 -6.10 0.75 -8.42
C THR A 172 -6.84 2.07 -8.73
N ARG A 173 -7.67 2.11 -9.77
CA ARG A 173 -8.60 3.23 -10.03
C ARG A 173 -9.74 3.21 -9.01
N GLY A 174 -9.47 3.70 -7.81
CA GLY A 174 -10.52 4.09 -6.86
C GLY A 174 -11.15 5.43 -7.27
N PRO A 175 -12.41 5.70 -6.88
CA PRO A 175 -12.97 7.04 -6.95
C PRO A 175 -12.09 7.96 -6.11
N THR A 176 -11.24 8.74 -6.78
CA THR A 176 -10.47 9.81 -6.15
C THR A 176 -11.43 10.92 -5.80
N THR A 177 -12.15 10.78 -4.68
CA THR A 177 -12.63 11.95 -3.96
C THR A 177 -11.39 12.55 -3.31
N TRP A 178 -10.63 13.32 -4.10
CA TRP A 178 -9.68 14.27 -3.54
C TRP A 178 -10.53 15.19 -2.68
N VAL A 179 -10.51 14.91 -1.38
CA VAL A 179 -11.16 15.73 -0.38
C VAL A 179 -10.36 17.03 -0.37
N SER A 180 -10.81 17.99 -1.17
CA SER A 180 -10.49 19.40 -1.04
C SER A 180 -11.08 19.93 0.28
N THR A 181 -10.68 19.37 1.43
CA THR A 181 -10.94 19.98 2.73
C THR A 181 -9.85 21.02 3.00
N THR A 182 -9.78 22.01 2.12
CA THR A 182 -9.26 23.34 2.47
C THR A 182 -10.40 24.29 2.86
N HIS A 183 -11.66 23.86 2.75
CA HIS A 183 -12.84 24.65 3.14
C HIS A 183 -13.42 24.29 4.52
N ALA A 184 -12.59 24.19 5.57
CA ALA A 184 -13.12 24.10 6.94
C ALA A 184 -12.34 24.87 8.02
N VAL A 185 -11.19 25.48 7.68
CA VAL A 185 -10.48 26.36 8.64
C VAL A 185 -11.16 27.75 8.72
N GLY A 186 -11.90 28.16 7.69
CA GLY A 186 -12.63 29.43 7.69
C GLY A 186 -13.92 29.47 8.52
N SER A 187 -14.52 28.31 8.88
CA SER A 187 -15.81 28.29 9.61
C SER A 187 -15.69 28.24 11.13
N MET A 188 -14.49 27.97 11.67
CA MET A 188 -14.21 28.04 13.11
C MET A 188 -13.91 29.47 13.61
N LEU A 189 -13.87 30.46 12.72
CA LEU A 189 -13.77 31.88 13.06
C LEU A 189 -15.12 32.59 12.95
N LYS A 190 -16.23 31.94 13.33
CA LYS A 190 -17.41 32.71 13.75
C LYS A 190 -17.09 33.26 15.14
N PRO A 191 -16.86 34.58 15.31
CA PRO A 191 -16.77 35.14 16.64
C PRO A 191 -18.08 34.77 17.35
N VAL A 192 -17.96 34.07 18.48
CA VAL A 192 -19.05 33.94 19.44
C VAL A 192 -19.45 35.37 19.79
N ALA A 193 -20.55 35.84 19.21
CA ALA A 193 -21.12 37.13 19.56
C ALA A 193 -21.37 37.10 21.07
N SER A 194 -20.58 37.87 21.79
CA SER A 194 -20.72 38.10 23.22
C SER A 194 -22.15 38.53 23.49
N ARG A 195 -22.96 37.63 24.04
CA ARG A 195 -24.30 37.94 24.53
C ARG A 195 -24.14 39.00 25.62
N PRO A 196 -24.67 40.23 25.47
CA PRO A 196 -24.51 41.24 26.49
C PRO A 196 -25.20 40.76 27.77
N ALA A 197 -24.44 40.78 28.86
CA ALA A 197 -24.89 40.44 30.20
C ALA A 197 -26.09 41.30 30.57
N LYS A 198 -27.28 40.71 30.57
CA LYS A 198 -28.47 41.35 31.12
C LYS A 198 -28.31 41.29 32.64
N ALA A 199 -27.88 42.41 33.22
CA ALA A 199 -27.81 42.62 34.65
C ALA A 199 -29.18 42.30 35.27
N GLN A 200 -29.26 41.19 36.01
CA GLN A 200 -30.39 40.88 36.88
C GLN A 200 -29.98 41.25 38.31
N THR A 201 -30.61 42.33 38.77
CA THR A 201 -30.60 42.87 40.13
C THR A 201 -31.01 41.82 41.18
N PRO A 202 -30.49 41.89 42.42
CA PRO A 202 -30.85 40.95 43.47
C PRO A 202 -32.15 41.39 44.15
N SER A 203 -33.11 40.47 44.32
CA SER A 203 -34.30 40.71 45.13
C SER A 203 -34.71 39.48 45.95
N LYS A 204 -34.19 39.47 47.18
CA LYS A 204 -34.79 39.09 48.46
C LYS A 204 -35.66 37.82 48.57
N THR A 205 -35.11 36.89 49.34
CA THR A 205 -35.76 35.86 50.16
C THR A 205 -36.96 36.37 50.96
N ALA A 206 -38.11 35.68 50.90
CA ALA A 206 -39.09 35.60 52.00
C ALA A 206 -40.09 34.43 51.83
N LYS A 207 -39.80 33.31 52.51
CA LYS A 207 -40.67 32.63 53.52
C LYS A 207 -42.19 32.65 53.27
N ARG A 208 -42.84 31.47 53.16
CA ARG A 208 -43.78 30.90 54.17
C ARG A 208 -44.41 29.56 53.76
N ARG A 209 -44.42 28.65 54.74
CA ARG A 209 -45.13 27.35 54.88
C ARG A 209 -46.58 27.33 54.36
N ARG A 210 -47.01 26.14 53.91
CA ARG A 210 -48.04 25.34 54.59
C ARG A 210 -47.67 23.87 54.52
#